data_AF-A0A026VVB9-F1
#
_entry.id   AF-A0A026VVB9-F1
#
_cell.length_a   1.000
_cell.length_b   1.000
_cell.length_c   1.000
_cell.angle_alpha   90.00
_cell.angle_beta   90.00
_cell.angle_gamma   90.00
#
_symmetry.space_group_name_H-M   'P 1'
#
loop_
_entity.id
_entity.type
_entity.pdbx_description
1 polymer ?
#
loop_
_entity_poly.entity_id
_entity_poly.type
_entity_poly.pdbx_seq_one_letter_code
_entity_poly.pdbx_strand_id
1 'polypeptide(L)'
;MINILLREWDLTIEKINAVVVSSSRTALIKALTNRSLTIVPCLLRTLQVCAQACFDNPDVAHILSKCRSVIGTIISHPGTYAALSMQEQSSALKEDAMLLDYPGVWTSTHNMLEQIVLHRSIITTILENGRNRSRTGRDYQRPVESYRGDARFLSPIWRISSSRRIS
;
A
#
# COMPACT_ATOMS: atom_id res chain seq x y z
N MET A 1 -7.46 14.74 26.64
CA MET A 1 -7.32 13.38 26.08
C MET A 1 -6.17 12.62 26.72
N ILE A 2 -4.89 13.01 26.56
CA ILE A 2 -3.76 12.28 27.19
C ILE A 2 -3.88 12.15 28.72
N ASN A 3 -4.29 13.22 29.43
CA ASN A 3 -4.44 13.18 30.90
C ASN A 3 -5.53 12.22 31.38
N ILE A 4 -6.53 11.93 30.55
CA ILE A 4 -7.62 11.00 30.88
C ILE A 4 -7.06 9.58 30.81
N LEU A 5 -6.38 9.24 29.70
CA LEU A 5 -5.72 7.96 29.51
C LEU A 5 -4.66 7.68 30.59
N LEU A 6 -3.88 8.69 30.98
CA LEU A 6 -2.88 8.54 32.05
C LEU A 6 -3.54 8.25 33.40
N ARG A 7 -4.66 8.92 33.72
CA ARG A 7 -5.41 8.65 34.96
C ARG A 7 -6.08 7.28 34.97
N GLU A 8 -6.64 6.85 33.85
CA GLU A 8 -7.24 5.52 33.70
C GLU A 8 -6.23 4.40 33.99
N TRP A 9 -4.97 4.62 33.63
CA TRP A 9 -3.89 3.65 33.79
C TRP A 9 -3.03 3.89 35.05
N ASP A 10 -3.43 4.82 35.92
CA ASP A 10 -2.69 5.26 37.12
C ASP A 10 -1.21 5.63 36.82
N LEU A 11 -1.00 6.22 35.64
CA LEU A 11 0.30 6.70 35.17
C LEU A 11 0.43 8.18 35.45
N THR A 12 1.58 8.57 36.01
CA THR A 12 1.97 9.96 36.14
C THR A 12 2.89 10.35 34.99
N ILE A 13 2.87 11.62 34.59
CA ILE A 13 3.62 12.07 33.41
C ILE A 13 5.13 11.93 33.60
N GLU A 14 5.58 11.99 34.86
CA GLU A 14 6.98 11.84 35.27
C GLU A 14 7.51 10.41 35.06
N LYS A 15 6.61 9.42 34.99
CA LYS A 15 6.98 8.02 34.68
C LYS A 15 7.15 7.77 33.18
N ILE A 16 6.87 8.75 32.33
CA ILE A 16 6.94 8.60 30.87
C ILE A 16 8.31 9.05 30.37
N ASN A 17 9.16 8.10 29.96
CA ASN A 17 10.49 8.42 29.43
C ASN A 17 10.42 9.09 28.04
N ALA A 18 9.53 8.61 27.17
CA ALA A 18 9.39 9.12 25.81
C ALA A 18 8.01 8.78 25.23
N VAL A 19 7.59 9.57 24.24
CA VAL A 19 6.36 9.35 23.47
C VAL A 19 6.71 9.23 21.99
N VAL A 20 6.33 8.11 21.38
CA VAL A 20 6.45 7.92 19.93
C VAL A 20 5.26 8.57 19.23
N VAL A 21 5.52 9.47 18.27
CA VAL A 21 4.47 10.21 17.56
C VAL A 21 4.45 9.87 16.07
N SER A 22 3.30 9.39 15.58
CA SER A 22 3.05 9.07 14.17
C SER A 22 2.16 10.10 13.44
N SER A 23 2.03 11.30 14.03
CA SER A 23 1.20 12.40 13.52
C SER A 23 2.05 13.57 13.05
N SER A 24 1.61 14.24 11.98
CA SER A 24 2.16 15.54 11.53
C SER A 24 1.47 16.74 12.16
N ARG A 25 0.49 16.53 13.05
CA ARG A 25 -0.25 17.63 13.69
C ARG A 25 0.64 18.40 14.66
N THR A 26 1.09 19.58 14.24
CA THR A 26 1.99 20.45 15.00
C THR A 26 1.43 20.83 16.37
N ALA A 27 0.12 21.06 16.49
CA ALA A 27 -0.54 21.35 17.77
C ALA A 27 -0.38 20.20 18.80
N LEU A 28 -0.45 18.94 18.34
CA LEU A 28 -0.28 17.77 19.20
C LEU A 28 1.18 17.65 19.63
N ILE A 29 2.12 17.80 18.69
CA ILE A 29 3.56 17.73 18.97
C ILE A 29 3.92 18.82 20.00
N LYS A 30 3.51 20.07 19.76
CA LYS A 30 3.72 21.19 20.70
C LYS A 30 3.10 20.92 22.07
N ALA A 31 1.88 20.39 22.13
CA ALA A 31 1.22 20.10 23.40
C ALA A 31 1.96 19.02 24.22
N LEU A 32 2.63 18.06 23.57
CA LEU A 32 3.47 17.06 24.24
C LEU A 32 4.82 17.64 24.65
N THR A 33 5.46 18.42 23.77
CA THR A 33 6.74 19.11 24.06
C THR A 33 6.60 20.10 25.21
N ASN A 34 5.50 20.87 25.28
CA ASN A 34 5.23 21.80 26.38
C ASN A 34 5.03 21.12 27.74
N ARG A 35 4.87 19.78 27.75
CA ARG A 35 4.78 18.97 28.96
C ARG A 35 6.12 18.31 29.31
N SER A 36 7.22 18.76 28.69
CA SER A 36 8.57 18.22 28.88
C SER A 36 8.72 16.74 28.55
N LEU A 37 7.84 16.20 27.68
CA LEU A 37 7.96 14.83 27.21
C LEU A 37 8.96 14.74 26.06
N THR A 38 9.86 13.76 26.14
CA THR A 38 10.75 13.40 25.02
C THR A 38 9.92 12.86 23.87
N ILE A 39 10.00 13.51 22.71
CA ILE A 39 9.26 13.10 21.51
C ILE A 39 10.18 12.30 20.60
N VAL A 40 9.77 11.08 20.30
CA VAL A 40 10.45 10.21 19.33
C VAL A 40 9.61 10.15 18.07
N PRO A 41 10.14 10.55 16.89
CA PRO A 41 9.43 10.37 15.63
C PRO A 41 9.18 8.89 15.35
N CYS A 42 7.96 8.53 14.93
CA CYS A 42 7.67 7.17 14.50
C CYS A 42 8.40 6.87 13.19
N LEU A 43 9.33 5.90 13.21
CA LEU A 43 10.10 5.48 12.04
C LEU A 43 9.20 5.14 10.84
N LEU A 44 8.14 4.35 11.05
CA LEU A 44 7.22 3.96 9.98
C LEU A 44 6.52 5.16 9.35
N ARG A 45 6.19 6.18 10.16
CA ARG A 45 5.62 7.43 9.64
C ARG A 45 6.64 8.22 8.82
N THR A 46 7.87 8.29 9.28
CA THR A 46 8.96 8.94 8.54
C THR A 46 9.16 8.27 7.18
N LEU A 47 9.21 6.93 7.15
CA LEU A 47 9.30 6.17 5.90
C LEU A 47 8.09 6.42 4.98
N GLN A 48 6.87 6.47 5.52
CA GLN A 48 5.67 6.80 4.74
C GLN A 48 5.79 8.18 4.07
N VAL A 49 6.30 9.19 4.78
CA VAL A 49 6.49 10.54 4.22
C VAL A 49 7.58 10.55 3.15
N CYS A 50 8.71 9.91 3.40
CA CYS A 50 9.80 9.82 2.42
C CYS A 50 9.36 9.08 1.16
N ALA A 51 8.72 7.92 1.31
CA ALA A 51 8.24 7.14 0.17
C ALA A 51 7.17 7.91 -0.62
N GLN A 52 6.25 8.60 0.05
CA GLN A 52 5.25 9.42 -0.64
C GLN A 52 5.90 10.52 -1.47
N ALA A 53 6.92 11.20 -0.94
CA ALA A 53 7.66 12.22 -1.70
C ALA A 53 8.31 11.62 -2.97
N CYS A 54 8.81 10.39 -2.90
CA CYS A 54 9.31 9.69 -4.08
C CYS A 54 8.18 9.34 -5.07
N PHE A 55 7.03 8.88 -4.58
CA PHE A 55 5.89 8.48 -5.41
C PHE A 55 5.15 9.66 -6.05
N ASP A 56 5.22 10.84 -5.43
CA ASP A 56 4.65 12.09 -5.94
C ASP A 56 5.52 12.74 -7.02
N ASN A 57 6.77 12.27 -7.21
CA ASN A 57 7.58 12.68 -8.35
C ASN A 57 6.84 12.32 -9.66
N PRO A 58 6.65 13.26 -10.60
CA PRO A 58 5.83 13.04 -11.80
C PRO A 58 6.27 11.83 -12.65
N ASP A 59 7.57 11.63 -12.81
CA ASP A 59 8.12 10.53 -13.60
C ASP A 59 7.85 9.18 -12.93
N VAL A 60 8.02 9.12 -11.61
CA VAL A 60 7.71 7.94 -10.80
C VAL A 60 6.21 7.67 -10.79
N ALA A 61 5.38 8.70 -10.57
CA ALA A 61 3.93 8.59 -10.54
C ALA A 61 3.37 8.03 -11.86
N HIS A 62 3.92 8.47 -12.99
CA HIS A 62 3.55 7.98 -14.32
C HIS A 62 3.92 6.49 -14.49
N ILE A 63 5.11 6.07 -14.04
CA ILE A 63 5.50 4.65 -14.05
C ILE A 63 4.57 3.82 -13.16
N LEU A 64 4.30 4.29 -11.94
CA LEU A 64 3.39 3.61 -11.01
C LEU A 64 1.98 3.47 -11.58
N SER A 65 1.48 4.46 -12.31
CA SER A 65 0.19 4.37 -12.99
C SER A 65 0.17 3.21 -14.01
N LYS A 66 1.23 3.07 -14.81
CA LYS A 66 1.35 1.94 -15.76
C LYS A 66 1.40 0.59 -15.04
N CYS A 67 2.20 0.50 -13.97
CA CYS A 67 2.29 -0.70 -13.13
C CYS A 67 0.90 -1.11 -12.59
N ARG A 68 0.15 -0.16 -12.03
CA ARG A 68 -1.21 -0.39 -11.54
C ARG A 68 -2.16 -0.83 -12.65
N SER A 69 -2.08 -0.24 -13.85
CA SER A 69 -2.90 -0.64 -15.00
C SER A 69 -2.59 -2.07 -15.47
N VAL A 70 -1.32 -2.46 -15.51
CA VAL A 70 -0.92 -3.83 -15.88
C VAL A 70 -1.49 -4.83 -14.89
N ILE A 71 -1.30 -4.61 -13.59
CA ILE A 71 -1.83 -5.49 -12.54
C ILE A 71 -3.35 -5.51 -12.56
N GLY A 72 -4.00 -4.35 -12.67
CA GLY A 72 -5.45 -4.24 -12.77
C GLY A 72 -6.00 -5.03 -13.96
N THR A 73 -5.32 -4.98 -15.11
CA THR A 73 -5.69 -5.78 -16.30
C THR A 73 -5.56 -7.27 -16.01
N ILE A 74 -4.46 -7.70 -15.40
CA ILE A 74 -4.20 -9.10 -15.07
C ILE A 74 -5.26 -9.65 -14.11
N ILE A 75 -5.55 -8.93 -13.03
CA ILE A 75 -6.52 -9.36 -12.00
C ILE A 75 -7.94 -9.36 -12.55
N SER A 76 -8.28 -8.42 -13.44
CA SER A 76 -9.62 -8.33 -14.02
C SER A 76 -9.93 -9.41 -15.06
N HIS A 77 -8.92 -10.13 -15.54
CA HIS A 77 -9.09 -11.19 -16.54
C HIS A 77 -8.79 -12.57 -15.91
N PRO A 78 -9.82 -13.37 -15.58
CA PRO A 78 -9.66 -14.64 -14.88
C PRO A 78 -8.72 -15.62 -15.60
N GLY A 79 -8.71 -15.60 -16.93
CA GLY A 79 -7.82 -16.45 -17.74
C GLY A 79 -6.33 -16.07 -17.64
N THR A 80 -6.01 -14.77 -17.50
CA THR A 80 -4.61 -14.34 -17.31
C THR A 80 -4.16 -14.52 -15.87
N TYR A 81 -5.06 -14.29 -14.92
CA TYR A 81 -4.80 -14.56 -13.51
C TYR A 81 -4.57 -16.05 -13.25
N ALA A 82 -5.40 -16.93 -13.84
CA ALA A 82 -5.21 -18.37 -13.75
C ALA A 82 -3.88 -18.83 -14.37
N ALA A 83 -3.48 -18.25 -15.51
CA ALA A 83 -2.18 -18.55 -16.11
C ALA A 83 -1.00 -18.16 -15.19
N LEU A 84 -1.08 -16.99 -14.53
CA LEU A 84 -0.12 -16.61 -13.50
C LEU A 84 -0.12 -17.58 -12.33
N SER A 85 -1.27 -17.87 -11.74
CA SER A 85 -1.37 -18.75 -10.58
C SER A 85 -0.88 -20.18 -10.88
N MET A 86 -1.13 -20.72 -12.07
CA MET A 86 -0.59 -22.03 -12.47
C MET A 86 0.94 -21.99 -12.64
N GLN A 87 1.48 -20.87 -13.11
CA GLN A 87 2.91 -20.69 -13.29
C GLN A 87 3.63 -20.38 -11.95
N GLU A 88 2.95 -19.71 -11.02
CA GLU A 88 3.37 -19.50 -9.62
C GLU A 88 3.39 -20.82 -8.83
N GLN A 89 2.47 -21.75 -9.10
CA GLN A 89 2.46 -23.07 -8.45
C GLN A 89 3.58 -23.99 -8.93
N SER A 90 4.06 -23.78 -10.16
CA SER A 90 5.17 -24.55 -10.76
C SER A 90 6.55 -23.95 -10.48
N SER A 91 6.59 -22.69 -10.03
CA SER A 91 7.81 -22.04 -9.54
C SER A 91 7.79 -22.02 -8.00
N ALA A 92 8.94 -22.01 -7.34
CA ALA A 92 9.00 -21.97 -5.87
C ALA A 92 8.56 -20.61 -5.26
N LEU A 93 7.83 -19.78 -6.01
CA LEU A 93 7.46 -18.38 -5.71
C LEU A 93 6.19 -18.27 -4.84
N LYS A 94 5.89 -19.30 -4.05
CA LYS A 94 4.54 -19.60 -3.53
C LYS A 94 3.99 -18.62 -2.49
N GLU A 95 4.77 -17.66 -2.01
CA GLU A 95 4.35 -16.76 -0.92
C GLU A 95 3.86 -15.38 -1.37
N ASP A 96 4.02 -15.04 -2.65
CA ASP A 96 4.01 -13.65 -3.07
C ASP A 96 2.94 -13.43 -4.17
N ALA A 97 1.68 -13.53 -3.75
CA ALA A 97 0.55 -13.28 -4.65
C ALA A 97 0.57 -11.84 -5.16
N MET A 98 0.32 -11.66 -6.46
CA MET A 98 0.19 -10.33 -7.06
C MET A 98 -1.00 -9.57 -6.45
N LEU A 99 -0.71 -8.52 -5.67
CA LEU A 99 -1.72 -7.68 -5.02
C LEU A 99 -1.83 -6.32 -5.68
N LEU A 100 -3.06 -5.78 -5.69
CA LEU A 100 -3.29 -4.42 -6.11
C LEU A 100 -2.76 -3.45 -5.05
N ASP A 101 -2.12 -2.38 -5.52
CA ASP A 101 -1.66 -1.29 -4.65
C ASP A 101 -2.83 -0.52 -4.00
N TYR A 102 -2.61 -0.04 -2.78
CA TYR A 102 -3.47 0.91 -2.08
C TYR A 102 -2.74 2.26 -1.94
N PRO A 103 -3.01 3.23 -2.84
CA PRO A 103 -2.37 4.53 -2.84
C PRO A 103 -2.60 5.26 -1.51
N GLY A 104 -1.51 5.51 -0.77
CA GLY A 104 -1.52 6.09 0.57
C GLY A 104 -0.89 5.20 1.65
N VAL A 105 -0.59 3.94 1.32
CA VAL A 105 0.19 3.03 2.17
C VAL A 105 1.44 2.60 1.41
N TRP A 106 2.60 3.14 1.77
CA TRP A 106 3.81 3.04 0.96
C TRP A 106 4.29 1.60 0.72
N THR A 107 4.10 0.74 1.72
CA THR A 107 4.43 -0.69 1.68
C THR A 107 3.58 -1.44 0.67
N SER A 108 2.34 -1.01 0.41
CA SER A 108 1.48 -1.63 -0.61
C SER A 108 2.06 -1.37 -2.01
N THR A 109 2.52 -0.15 -2.25
CA THR A 109 3.15 0.23 -3.52
C THR A 109 4.49 -0.49 -3.68
N HIS A 110 5.27 -0.60 -2.60
CA HIS A 110 6.53 -1.35 -2.59
C HIS A 110 6.31 -2.83 -2.95
N ASN A 111 5.39 -3.51 -2.26
CA ASN A 111 5.08 -4.91 -2.54
C ASN A 111 4.61 -5.11 -3.98
N MET A 112 3.74 -4.22 -4.48
CA MET A 112 3.30 -4.25 -5.87
C MET A 112 4.49 -4.22 -6.86
N LEU A 113 5.47 -3.36 -6.61
CA LEU A 113 6.66 -3.25 -7.45
C LEU A 113 7.56 -4.48 -7.35
N GLU A 114 7.77 -5.01 -6.15
CA GLU A 114 8.51 -6.27 -5.95
C GLU A 114 7.86 -7.40 -6.76
N GLN A 115 6.53 -7.54 -6.67
CA GLN A 115 5.80 -8.57 -7.42
C GLN A 115 5.94 -8.41 -8.93
N ILE A 116 5.90 -7.19 -9.47
CA ILE A 116 6.13 -6.95 -10.90
C ILE A 116 7.54 -7.38 -11.32
N VAL A 117 8.55 -7.09 -10.51
CA VAL A 117 9.95 -7.43 -10.83
C VAL A 117 10.18 -8.94 -10.75
N LEU A 118 9.61 -9.60 -9.74
CA LEU A 118 9.66 -11.04 -9.57
C LEU A 118 8.98 -11.75 -10.75
N HIS A 119 7.79 -11.29 -11.16
CA HIS A 119 6.96 -11.97 -12.17
C HIS A 119 7.15 -11.40 -13.59
N ARG A 120 8.21 -10.60 -13.82
CA ARG A 120 8.41 -9.82 -15.06
C ARG A 120 8.28 -10.65 -16.34
N SER A 121 8.86 -11.85 -16.39
CA SER A 121 8.85 -12.72 -17.59
C SER A 121 7.46 -13.25 -17.92
N ILE A 122 6.66 -13.50 -16.88
CA ILE A 122 5.29 -14.01 -17.03
C ILE A 122 4.39 -12.86 -17.46
N ILE A 123 4.53 -11.70 -16.80
CA ILE A 123 3.79 -10.48 -17.15
C ILE A 123 4.04 -10.10 -18.60
N THR A 124 5.28 -10.10 -19.09
CA THR A 124 5.57 -9.79 -20.50
C THR A 124 4.91 -10.78 -21.45
N THR A 125 4.97 -12.08 -21.16
CA THR A 125 4.34 -13.12 -21.98
C THR A 125 2.83 -12.93 -22.07
N ILE A 126 2.18 -12.60 -20.94
CA ILE A 126 0.74 -12.34 -20.89
C ILE A 126 0.36 -11.11 -21.69
N LEU A 127 1.14 -10.03 -21.58
CA LEU A 127 0.88 -8.79 -22.33
C LEU A 127 1.05 -8.99 -23.83
N GLU A 128 2.05 -9.75 -24.28
CA GLU A 128 2.26 -10.10 -25.69
C GLU A 128 1.10 -10.94 -26.24
N ASN A 129 0.67 -11.96 -25.49
CA ASN A 129 -0.46 -12.80 -25.87
C ASN A 129 -1.79 -12.04 -25.92
N GLY A 130 -2.01 -11.11 -24.99
CA GLY A 130 -3.16 -10.22 -24.99
C GLY A 130 -3.19 -9.31 -26.22
N ARG A 131 -2.05 -8.70 -26.57
CA ARG A 131 -1.92 -7.83 -27.76
C ARG A 131 -2.17 -8.56 -29.07
N ASN A 132 -1.81 -9.84 -29.16
CA ASN A 132 -2.05 -10.66 -30.35
C ASN A 132 -3.54 -11.02 -30.52
N ARG A 133 -4.32 -11.14 -29.44
CA ARG A 133 -5.78 -11.37 -29.50
C ARG A 133 -6.56 -10.12 -29.92
N SER A 134 -6.10 -8.92 -29.58
CA SER A 134 -6.75 -7.67 -30.01
C SER A 134 -6.59 -7.36 -31.50
N ARG A 135 -5.65 -8.02 -32.21
CA ARG A 135 -5.47 -7.85 -33.67
C ARG A 135 -6.46 -8.67 -34.50
N THR A 136 -7.19 -9.61 -33.90
CA THR A 136 -8.13 -10.50 -34.59
C THR A 136 -9.61 -10.26 -34.27
N GLY A 137 -9.96 -9.23 -33.46
CA GLY A 137 -11.35 -8.92 -33.10
C GLY A 137 -11.64 -7.42 -33.04
N ARG A 138 -12.72 -6.99 -33.71
CA ARG A 138 -13.25 -5.61 -33.73
C ARG A 138 -13.68 -5.11 -32.34
N ASP A 139 -13.44 -3.81 -32.12
CA ASP A 139 -14.04 -2.82 -31.21
C ASP A 139 -14.45 -3.19 -29.77
N TYR A 140 -14.03 -2.36 -28.80
CA TYR A 140 -14.87 -1.55 -27.89
C TYR A 140 -14.00 -0.98 -26.76
N GLN A 141 -13.67 0.32 -26.84
CA GLN A 141 -13.01 1.05 -25.76
C GLN A 141 -14.07 1.40 -24.68
N ARG A 142 -13.98 0.85 -23.47
CA ARG A 142 -14.74 1.36 -22.32
C ARG A 142 -13.92 2.42 -21.56
N PRO A 143 -14.56 3.45 -20.97
CA PRO A 143 -13.87 4.46 -20.21
C PRO A 143 -13.28 3.85 -18.93
N VAL A 144 -12.07 4.27 -18.57
CA VAL A 144 -11.44 3.93 -17.29
C VAL A 144 -12.17 4.68 -16.19
N GLU A 145 -13.14 4.04 -15.57
CA GLU A 145 -13.89 4.60 -14.45
C GLU A 145 -13.00 4.62 -13.20
N SER A 146 -13.00 5.75 -12.51
CA SER A 146 -12.20 6.01 -11.31
C SER A 146 -12.57 5.02 -10.20
N TYR A 147 -11.74 4.01 -9.99
CA TYR A 147 -11.97 3.00 -8.94
C TYR A 147 -11.65 3.56 -7.57
N ARG A 148 -12.71 3.81 -6.79
CA ARG A 148 -12.68 4.08 -5.36
C ARG A 148 -12.29 2.78 -4.64
N GLY A 149 -11.09 2.75 -4.04
CA GLY A 149 -10.47 1.56 -3.45
C GLY A 149 -11.37 0.83 -2.44
N ASP A 150 -11.57 -0.47 -2.68
CA ASP A 150 -12.33 -1.36 -1.82
C ASP A 150 -11.39 -2.03 -0.79
N ALA A 151 -11.65 -1.80 0.49
CA ALA A 151 -10.79 -2.20 1.62
C ALA A 151 -10.68 -3.73 1.82
N ARG A 152 -11.38 -4.53 1.00
CA ARG A 152 -11.42 -6.00 1.08
C ARG A 152 -10.14 -6.68 0.59
N PHE A 153 -9.26 -5.97 -0.11
CA PHE A 153 -7.99 -6.48 -0.65
C PHE A 153 -6.76 -6.11 0.17
N LEU A 154 -6.95 -5.56 1.38
CA LEU A 154 -5.84 -5.26 2.28
C LEU A 154 -5.29 -6.56 2.89
N SER A 155 -3.96 -6.73 2.85
CA SER A 155 -3.30 -7.88 3.46
C SER A 155 -3.57 -7.96 4.98
N PRO A 156 -3.44 -9.15 5.61
CA PRO A 156 -3.75 -9.35 7.03
C PRO A 156 -3.03 -8.38 7.97
N ILE A 157 -1.83 -7.94 7.59
CA ILE A 157 -1.00 -6.95 8.32
C ILE A 157 -1.75 -5.62 8.52
N TRP A 158 -2.59 -5.22 7.56
CA TRP A 158 -3.31 -3.95 7.59
C TRP A 158 -4.67 -4.02 8.27
N ARG A 159 -5.23 -5.22 8.46
CA ARG A 159 -6.49 -5.42 9.22
C ARG A 159 -6.33 -4.96 10.68
N ILE A 160 -5.12 -5.07 11.23
CA ILE A 160 -4.79 -4.67 12.61
C ILE A 160 -4.75 -3.14 12.76
N SER A 161 -4.31 -2.42 11.72
CA SER A 161 -4.23 -0.95 11.71
C SER A 161 -5.60 -0.28 11.56
N SER A 162 -6.52 -0.90 10.79
CA SER A 162 -7.87 -0.36 10.56
C SER A 162 -8.88 -0.71 11.66
N SER A 163 -8.64 -1.74 12.48
CA SER A 163 -9.50 -2.05 13.64
C SER A 163 -9.35 -1.10 14.84
N ARG A 164 -8.37 -0.17 14.85
CA ARG A 164 -8.27 0.89 15.87
C ARG A 164 -8.80 2.24 15.37
N ARG A 165 -9.96 2.23 14.73
CA ARG A 165 -10.77 3.43 14.51
C ARG A 165 -12.18 3.17 15.07
N ILE A 166 -12.34 3.46 16.36
CA ILE A 166 -13.59 3.78 17.09
C ILE A 166 -14.58 2.62 17.25
N SER A 167 -14.57 2.01 18.45
CA SER A 167 -15.69 2.15 19.40
C SER A 167 -15.10 2.42 20.77
#